data_AF-A0A0J6CKC9-F1
#
_entry.id   AF-A0A0J6CKC9-F1
#
_cell.length_a   1.000
_cell.length_b   1.000
_cell.length_c   1.000
_cell.angle_alpha   90.00
_cell.angle_beta   90.00
_cell.angle_gamma   90.00
#
_symmetry.space_group_name_H-M   'P 1'
#
loop_
_entity.id
_entity.type
_entity.pdbx_description
1 polymer ?
#
loop_
_entity_poly.entity_id
_entity_poly.type
_entity_poly.pdbx_seq_one_letter_code
_entity_poly.pdbx_strand_id
1 'polypeptide(L)'
;MELIVEFLGFIGEVFFMFGDGPDEQRIEKNIAALMAFSWFAELRKNPEYEELIRKNDSVRYVIGKMRMKRMKNSTMYEERKERRLMKELEKQLGGQVRA
;
A
#
# COMPACT_ATOMS: atom_id res chain seq x y z
N MET A 1 17.27 -13.53 -13.29
CA MET A 1 16.56 -13.45 -12.00
C MET A 1 17.29 -12.43 -11.12
N GLU A 2 17.45 -11.18 -11.60
CA GLU A 2 18.35 -10.18 -10.96
C GLU A 2 17.67 -8.83 -10.69
N LEU A 3 16.55 -8.53 -11.37
CA LEU A 3 15.80 -7.27 -11.22
C LEU A 3 15.20 -7.03 -9.84
N ILE A 4 14.98 -8.07 -9.03
CA ILE A 4 14.38 -7.94 -7.68
C ILE A 4 15.41 -7.37 -6.68
N VAL A 5 16.70 -7.62 -6.88
CA VAL A 5 17.74 -7.26 -5.91
C VAL A 5 18.18 -5.81 -6.07
N GLU A 6 18.27 -5.29 -7.30
CA GLU A 6 18.66 -3.90 -7.55
C GLU A 6 17.62 -2.88 -7.03
N PHE A 7 16.33 -3.21 -7.08
CA PHE A 7 15.26 -2.32 -6.60
C PHE A 7 15.26 -2.17 -5.07
N LEU A 8 15.67 -3.19 -4.31
CA LEU A 8 15.72 -3.14 -2.84
C LEU A 8 16.72 -2.11 -2.31
N GLY A 9 17.81 -1.84 -3.05
CA GLY A 9 18.83 -0.87 -2.66
C GLY A 9 18.32 0.57 -2.65
N PHE A 10 17.44 0.93 -3.59
CA PHE A 10 16.86 2.27 -3.68
C PHE A 10 15.70 2.50 -2.69
N ILE A 11 14.95 1.44 -2.39
CA ILE A 11 13.84 1.45 -1.43
C ILE A 11 14.33 1.71 0.01
N GLY A 12 15.55 1.28 0.35
CA GLY A 12 16.12 1.46 1.69
C GLY A 12 16.39 2.92 2.09
N GLU A 13 16.82 3.78 1.16
CA GLU A 13 17.31 5.13 1.50
C GLU A 13 16.18 6.14 1.79
N VAL A 14 15.04 6.03 1.12
CA VAL A 14 13.90 6.95 1.35
C VAL A 14 13.18 6.64 2.66
N PHE A 15 13.13 5.35 3.05
CA PHE A 15 12.47 4.90 4.29
C PHE A 15 13.13 5.44 5.57
N PHE A 16 14.44 5.73 5.55
CA PHE A 16 15.16 6.24 6.73
C PHE A 16 14.78 7.68 7.10
N MET A 17 14.21 8.49 6.18
CA MET A 17 13.87 9.88 6.45
C MET A 17 12.57 10.08 7.25
N PHE A 18 11.72 9.06 7.32
CA PHE A 18 10.43 9.09 8.03
C PHE A 18 10.40 7.93 9.04
N GLY A 19 10.87 8.18 10.27
CA GLY A 19 11.24 7.18 11.28
C GLY A 19 10.39 5.91 11.37
N ASP A 20 11.06 4.77 11.62
CA ASP A 20 10.53 3.39 11.71
C ASP A 20 9.20 3.19 10.99
N GLY A 21 9.23 3.42 9.67
CA GLY A 21 8.17 3.05 8.75
C GLY A 21 7.89 1.53 8.83
N PRO A 22 6.70 1.08 8.37
CA PRO A 22 6.46 -0.35 8.27
C PRO A 22 7.48 -0.99 7.33
N ASP A 23 8.15 -2.04 7.79
CA ASP A 23 9.09 -2.79 6.95
C ASP A 23 8.39 -3.45 5.75
N GLU A 24 9.17 -3.74 4.71
CA GLU A 24 8.69 -4.32 3.46
C GLU A 24 7.98 -5.67 3.68
N GLN A 25 8.48 -6.50 4.60
CA GLN A 25 7.86 -7.80 4.88
C GLN A 25 6.46 -7.64 5.46
N ARG A 26 6.25 -6.64 6.31
CA ARG A 26 4.95 -6.30 6.88
C ARG A 26 4.00 -5.76 5.83
N ILE A 27 4.48 -4.96 4.89
CA ILE A 27 3.68 -4.44 3.78
C ILE A 27 3.17 -5.61 2.93
N GLU A 28 4.06 -6.50 2.48
CA GLU A 28 3.70 -7.65 1.67
C GLU A 28 2.75 -8.62 2.40
N LYS A 29 2.99 -8.88 3.69
CA LYS A 29 2.05 -9.65 4.54
C LYS A 29 0.67 -9.00 4.60
N ASN A 30 0.61 -7.67 4.72
CA ASN A 30 -0.66 -6.95 4.72
C ASN A 30 -1.34 -7.01 3.36
N ILE A 31 -0.63 -6.85 2.24
CA ILE A 31 -1.18 -6.98 0.88
C ILE A 31 -1.81 -8.36 0.69
N ALA A 32 -1.08 -9.43 1.04
CA ALA A 32 -1.59 -10.80 0.96
C ALA A 32 -2.85 -10.99 1.81
N ALA A 33 -2.88 -10.45 3.03
CA ALA A 33 -4.04 -10.53 3.91
C ALA A 33 -5.22 -9.66 3.44
N LEU A 34 -4.96 -8.54 2.78
CA LEU A 34 -5.98 -7.64 2.25
C LEU A 34 -6.74 -8.24 1.07
N MET A 35 -6.15 -9.20 0.34
CA MET A 35 -6.85 -9.94 -0.73
C MET A 35 -8.13 -10.66 -0.26
N ALA A 36 -8.27 -10.91 1.03
CA ALA A 36 -9.50 -11.49 1.59
C ALA A 36 -10.69 -10.50 1.63
N PHE A 37 -10.44 -9.20 1.41
CA PHE A 37 -11.46 -8.16 1.43
C PHE A 37 -11.82 -7.78 -0.01
N SER A 38 -13.11 -7.84 -0.35
CA SER A 38 -13.60 -7.65 -1.71
C SER A 38 -13.19 -6.30 -2.30
N TRP A 39 -13.33 -5.22 -1.52
CA TRP A 39 -12.97 -3.87 -1.95
C TRP A 39 -11.49 -3.76 -2.37
N PHE A 40 -10.59 -4.47 -1.67
CA PHE A 40 -9.16 -4.43 -2.01
C PHE A 40 -8.87 -5.26 -3.26
N ALA A 41 -9.52 -6.43 -3.39
CA ALA A 41 -9.41 -7.25 -4.59
C ALA A 41 -9.92 -6.50 -5.84
N GLU A 42 -10.94 -5.67 -5.69
CA GLU A 42 -11.46 -4.81 -6.76
C GLU A 42 -10.50 -3.69 -7.14
N LEU A 43 -9.87 -3.01 -6.16
CA LEU A 43 -8.87 -1.97 -6.45
C LEU A 43 -7.73 -2.50 -7.32
N ARG A 44 -7.25 -3.73 -7.07
CA ARG A 44 -6.16 -4.35 -7.83
C ARG A 44 -6.52 -4.72 -9.27
N LYS A 45 -7.81 -4.72 -9.63
CA LYS A 45 -8.22 -4.93 -11.02
C LYS A 45 -7.96 -3.69 -11.89
N ASN A 46 -7.82 -2.51 -11.28
CA ASN A 46 -7.40 -1.31 -11.98
C ASN A 46 -5.87 -1.32 -12.13
N PRO A 47 -5.32 -1.35 -13.36
CA PRO A 47 -3.87 -1.39 -13.58
C PRO A 47 -3.11 -0.22 -12.95
N GLU A 48 -3.68 0.98 -12.94
CA GLU A 48 -3.05 2.19 -12.38
C GLU A 48 -2.94 2.07 -10.86
N TYR A 49 -4.00 1.60 -10.21
CA TYR A 49 -3.99 1.36 -8.76
C TYR A 49 -3.07 0.20 -8.39
N GLU A 50 -3.02 -0.87 -9.18
CA GLU A 50 -2.09 -1.98 -8.97
C GLU A 50 -0.63 -1.50 -9.04
N GLU A 51 -0.29 -0.64 -9.99
CA GLU A 51 1.06 -0.07 -10.08
C GLU A 51 1.40 0.79 -8.86
N LEU A 52 0.47 1.63 -8.41
CA LEU A 52 0.65 2.43 -7.21
C LEU A 52 0.78 1.57 -5.94
N ILE A 53 -0.02 0.51 -5.80
CA ILE A 53 0.10 -0.44 -4.69
C ILE A 53 1.47 -1.13 -4.68
N ARG A 54 2.02 -1.43 -5.85
CA ARG A 54 3.34 -2.08 -5.97
C ARG A 54 4.51 -1.13 -5.73
N LYS A 55 4.43 0.12 -6.21
CA LYS A 55 5.61 0.97 -6.36
C LYS A 55 5.55 2.29 -5.59
N ASN A 56 4.37 2.79 -5.21
CA ASN A 56 4.25 4.10 -4.60
C ASN A 56 4.43 4.03 -3.07
N ASP A 57 5.47 4.68 -2.56
CA ASP A 57 5.83 4.65 -1.13
C ASP A 57 4.70 5.13 -0.20
N SER A 58 3.95 6.17 -0.60
CA SER A 58 2.86 6.69 0.23
C SER A 58 1.71 5.70 0.36
N VAL A 59 1.33 5.05 -0.75
CA VAL A 59 0.30 4.00 -0.78
C VAL A 59 0.76 2.78 0.03
N ARG A 60 2.01 2.33 -0.20
CA ARG A 60 2.62 1.21 0.52
C ARG A 60 2.72 1.46 2.02
N TYR A 61 3.08 2.68 2.42
CA TYR A 61 3.10 3.10 3.83
C TYR A 61 1.71 2.99 4.48
N VAL A 62 0.66 3.45 3.79
CA VAL A 62 -0.73 3.34 4.30
C VAL A 62 -1.11 1.87 4.53
N ILE A 63 -0.75 0.99 3.59
CA ILE A 63 -0.97 -0.46 3.69
C ILE A 63 -0.19 -1.05 4.87
N GLY A 64 1.10 -0.74 5.00
CA GLY A 64 1.94 -1.25 6.10
C GLY A 64 1.43 -0.85 7.49
N LYS A 65 0.84 0.34 7.64
CA LYS A 65 0.25 0.81 8.92
C LYS A 65 -1.10 0.17 9.24
N MET A 66 -1.69 -0.62 8.34
CA MET A 66 -2.92 -1.35 8.64
C MET A 66 -2.66 -2.41 9.72
N ARG A 67 -3.68 -2.62 10.56
CA ARG A 67 -3.64 -3.58 11.66
C ARG A 67 -4.62 -4.69 11.32
N MET A 68 -4.15 -5.75 10.65
CA MET A 68 -5.01 -6.79 10.08
C MET A 68 -5.89 -7.48 11.14
N LYS A 69 -5.40 -7.67 12.36
CA LYS A 69 -6.21 -8.17 13.48
C LYS A 69 -7.43 -7.27 13.76
N ARG A 70 -7.28 -5.95 13.64
CA ARG A 70 -8.37 -4.99 13.85
C ARG A 70 -9.30 -4.90 12.64
N MET A 71 -8.78 -5.05 11.42
CA MET A 71 -9.59 -5.14 10.21
C MET A 71 -10.63 -6.25 10.33
N LYS A 72 -10.18 -7.45 10.73
CA LYS A 72 -11.06 -8.62 10.90
C LYS A 72 -12.13 -8.47 11.99
N ASN A 73 -11.87 -7.62 12.99
CA ASN A 73 -12.72 -7.52 14.19
C ASN A 73 -13.57 -6.24 14.22
N SER A 74 -13.43 -5.32 13.26
CA SER A 74 -14.10 -4.02 13.30
C SER A 74 -14.37 -3.47 11.90
N THR A 75 -15.63 -3.59 11.46
CA THR A 75 -16.11 -3.03 10.19
C THR A 75 -15.86 -1.53 10.09
N MET A 76 -16.10 -0.76 11.17
CA MET A 76 -15.80 0.68 11.17
C MET A 76 -14.31 0.98 10.94
N TYR A 77 -13.41 0.14 11.46
CA TYR A 77 -11.97 0.32 11.22
C TYR A 77 -11.61 -0.04 9.78
N GLU A 78 -12.20 -1.10 9.24
CA GLU A 78 -12.06 -1.50 7.85
C GLU A 78 -12.47 -0.38 6.89
N GLU A 79 -13.70 0.11 6.97
CA GLU A 79 -14.21 1.18 6.11
C GLU A 79 -13.35 2.44 6.16
N ARG A 80 -12.81 2.77 7.34
CA ARG A 80 -11.90 3.91 7.50
C ARG A 80 -10.58 3.69 6.77
N LYS A 81 -10.10 2.45 6.72
CA LYS A 81 -8.86 2.10 6.03
C LYS A 81 -9.04 2.00 4.52
N GLU A 82 -10.15 1.45 4.07
CA GLU A 82 -10.58 1.49 2.67
C GLU A 82 -10.61 2.94 2.17
N ARG A 83 -11.42 3.81 2.81
CA ARG A 83 -11.52 5.23 2.43
C ARG A 83 -10.18 5.95 2.43
N ARG A 84 -9.31 5.64 3.40
CA ARG A 84 -7.97 6.25 3.48
C ARG A 84 -7.07 5.79 2.33
N LEU A 85 -7.10 4.50 1.99
CA LEU A 85 -6.29 3.95 0.92
C LEU A 85 -6.78 4.46 -0.45
N MET A 86 -8.08 4.46 -0.68
CA MET A 86 -8.69 5.01 -1.89
C MET A 86 -8.32 6.48 -2.10
N LYS A 87 -8.44 7.31 -1.06
CA LYS A 87 -8.04 8.73 -1.12
C LYS A 87 -6.55 8.91 -1.47
N GLU A 88 -5.67 8.05 -0.94
CA GLU A 88 -4.25 8.13 -1.28
C GLU A 88 -4.00 7.69 -2.73
N LEU A 89 -4.65 6.63 -3.20
CA LEU A 89 -4.56 6.18 -4.59
C LEU A 89 -5.00 7.28 -5.56
N GLU A 90 -6.17 7.88 -5.33
CA GLU A 90 -6.70 8.98 -6.16
C GLU A 90 -5.80 10.21 -6.15
N LYS A 91 -5.22 10.54 -4.98
CA LYS A 91 -4.28 11.66 -4.86
C LYS A 91 -3.02 11.44 -5.70
N GLN A 92 -2.47 10.22 -5.69
CA GLN A 92 -1.27 9.90 -6.46
C GLN A 92 -1.58 9.84 -7.96
N LEU A 93 -2.74 9.29 -8.33
CA LEU A 93 -3.18 9.23 -9.73
C LEU A 93 -3.45 10.64 -10.30
N GLY A 94 -4.21 11.48 -9.59
CA GLY A 94 -4.48 12.85 -10.01
C GLY A 94 -3.25 13.77 -9.96
N GLY A 95 -2.26 13.42 -9.12
CA GLY A 95 -0.94 14.06 -9.12
C GLY A 95 -0.10 13.70 -10.35
N GLN A 96 -0.17 12.45 -10.83
CA GLN A 96 0.52 12.00 -12.05
C GLN A 96 -0.02 12.63 -13.33
N VAL A 97 -1.32 12.96 -13.41
CA VAL A 97 -1.94 13.58 -14.61
C VAL A 97 -1.57 15.07 -14.77
N ARG A 98 -1.04 15.71 -13.71
CA ARG A 98 -0.74 17.16 -13.69
C ARG A 98 0.77 17.48 -13.68
N ALA A 99 1.63 16.47 -13.68
CA ALA A 99 3.08 16.60 -13.76
C ALA A 99 3.54 16.39 -15.21
#